data_AF-A0A6G9NDZ1-F1
#
_entry.id   AF-A0A6G9NDZ1-F1
#
_cell.length_a   1.000
_cell.length_b   1.000
_cell.length_c   1.000
_cell.angle_alpha   90.00
_cell.angle_beta   90.00
_cell.angle_gamma   90.00
#
_symmetry.space_group_name_H-M   'P 1'
#
loop_
_entity.id
_entity.type
_entity.pdbx_description
1 polymer ?
#
loop_
_entity_poly.entity_id
_entity_poly.type
_entity_poly.pdbx_seq_one_letter_code
_entity_poly.pdbx_strand_id
1 'polypeptide(L)'
;MTRTSLAVTLLLTIAITAGLTALASLGGGFASSAGRSAGDDLTVPILIHLATALAAALLGPFILLRRKGDGRHKALGRTWAGLMLVTAGTSIFIRSPGAGIAGTGFSFIHLFTVWTLAALPVAVWGARSGNIRLHRGGMIGLYVGLLVAGGFTLIPGRLLGGLVFGW
;
A
#
# COMPACT_ATOMS: atom_id res chain seq x y z
N MET A 1 -33.66 15.72 6.14
CA MET A 1 -32.29 16.11 5.72
C MET A 1 -32.26 17.61 5.49
N THR A 2 -31.73 18.39 6.44
CA THR A 2 -31.76 19.86 6.39
C THR A 2 -30.62 20.37 5.49
N ARG A 3 -30.89 21.42 4.70
CA ARG A 3 -29.95 22.02 3.72
C ARG A 3 -28.56 22.37 4.31
N THR A 4 -28.50 22.61 5.62
CA THR A 4 -27.28 22.81 6.40
C THR A 4 -26.34 21.59 6.40
N SER A 5 -26.87 20.37 6.37
CA SER A 5 -26.05 19.15 6.31
C SER A 5 -25.33 19.01 4.96
N LEU A 6 -25.97 19.42 3.86
CA LEU A 6 -25.39 19.32 2.53
C LEU A 6 -24.28 20.35 2.32
N ALA A 7 -24.48 21.59 2.78
CA ALA A 7 -23.48 22.64 2.69
C ALA A 7 -22.22 22.30 3.50
N VAL A 8 -22.38 21.78 4.71
CA VAL A 8 -21.24 21.34 5.55
C VAL A 8 -20.51 20.16 4.91
N THR A 9 -21.22 19.16 4.39
CA THR A 9 -20.59 18.04 3.67
C THR A 9 -19.84 18.50 2.41
N LEU A 10 -20.40 19.43 1.64
CA LEU A 10 -19.74 20.00 0.45
C LEU A 10 -18.48 20.76 0.82
N LEU A 11 -18.54 21.61 1.85
CA LEU A 11 -17.40 22.40 2.31
C LEU A 11 -16.28 21.51 2.86
N LEU A 12 -16.61 20.46 3.63
CA LEU A 12 -15.63 19.48 4.10
C LEU A 12 -15.03 18.68 2.95
N THR A 13 -15.83 18.28 1.97
CA THR A 13 -15.34 17.54 0.80
C THR A 13 -14.40 18.39 -0.05
N ILE A 14 -14.76 19.65 -0.30
CA ILE A 14 -13.94 20.61 -1.03
C ILE A 14 -12.64 20.91 -0.27
N ALA A 15 -12.70 21.14 1.05
CA ALA A 15 -11.52 21.41 1.86
C ALA A 15 -10.56 20.21 1.92
N ILE A 16 -11.08 18.99 2.06
CA ILE A 16 -10.28 17.76 2.03
C ILE A 16 -9.68 17.55 0.64
N THR A 17 -10.47 17.75 -0.42
CA THR A 17 -9.99 17.60 -1.80
C THR A 17 -8.92 18.64 -2.14
N ALA A 18 -9.14 19.91 -1.79
CA ALA A 18 -8.18 20.99 -1.99
C ALA A 18 -6.91 20.77 -1.15
N GLY A 19 -7.04 20.30 0.09
CA GLY A 19 -5.92 19.95 0.95
C GLY A 19 -5.08 18.80 0.38
N LEU A 20 -5.73 17.72 -0.07
CA LEU A 20 -5.05 16.59 -0.72
C LEU A 20 -4.42 16.98 -2.06
N THR A 21 -5.08 17.86 -2.82
CA THR A 21 -4.55 18.38 -4.10
C THR A 21 -3.35 19.30 -3.88
N ALA A 22 -3.39 20.17 -2.86
CA ALA A 22 -2.26 21.01 -2.47
C ALA A 22 -1.09 20.18 -1.92
N LEU A 23 -1.36 19.15 -1.13
CA LEU A 23 -0.32 18.25 -0.63
C LEU A 23 0.33 17.45 -1.78
N ALA A 24 -0.46 17.06 -2.78
CA ALA A 24 0.03 16.39 -3.98
C ALA A 24 0.83 17.33 -4.88
N SER A 25 0.44 18.61 -5.00
CA SER A 25 1.12 19.59 -5.87
C SER A 25 2.41 20.15 -5.25
N LEU A 26 2.52 20.21 -3.92
CA LEU A 26 3.72 20.65 -3.21
C LEU A 26 4.78 19.54 -3.03
N GLY A 27 4.41 18.27 -3.26
CA GLY A 27 5.22 17.09 -2.97
C GLY A 27 5.65 16.25 -4.17
N GLY A 28 5.65 16.80 -5.39
CA GLY A 28 6.05 16.05 -6.59
C GLY A 28 5.04 14.97 -7.04
N GLY A 29 3.79 15.05 -6.57
CA GLY A 29 2.68 14.21 -7.02
C GLY A 29 2.66 12.77 -6.49
N PHE A 30 1.53 12.09 -6.71
CA PHE A 30 1.45 10.62 -6.61
C PHE A 30 2.07 9.92 -7.82
N ALA A 31 2.45 10.65 -8.87
CA ALA A 31 3.00 10.14 -10.12
C ALA A 31 4.45 10.61 -10.23
N SER A 32 5.39 9.70 -10.50
CA SER A 32 6.83 10.02 -10.48
C SER A 32 7.64 9.30 -11.55
N SER A 33 7.02 8.93 -12.68
CA SER A 33 7.73 8.41 -13.86
C SER A 33 7.63 9.37 -15.04
N ALA A 34 8.27 10.54 -14.97
CA ALA A 34 8.53 11.32 -16.17
C ALA A 34 9.85 10.83 -16.80
N GLY A 35 9.77 10.05 -17.89
CA GLY A 35 10.82 9.99 -18.91
C GLY A 35 11.81 8.81 -18.92
N ARG A 36 11.55 7.66 -18.30
CA ARG A 36 12.40 6.45 -18.47
C ARG A 36 11.73 5.39 -19.33
N SER A 37 12.53 4.66 -20.11
CA SER A 37 12.03 3.57 -20.95
C SER A 37 11.63 2.37 -20.08
N ALA A 38 10.60 1.62 -20.48
CA ALA A 38 10.08 0.48 -19.69
C ALA A 38 11.14 -0.59 -19.38
N GLY A 39 12.20 -0.70 -20.19
CA GLY A 39 13.31 -1.64 -19.98
C GLY A 39 14.26 -1.22 -18.87
N ASP A 40 14.46 0.08 -18.64
CA ASP A 40 15.37 0.61 -17.63
C ASP A 40 14.77 0.57 -16.21
N ASP A 41 13.44 0.48 -16.12
CA ASP A 41 12.69 0.56 -14.87
C ASP A 41 12.42 -0.82 -14.22
N LEU A 42 12.72 -1.95 -14.88
CA LEU A 42 12.50 -3.30 -14.33
C LEU A 42 13.69 -3.78 -13.48
N THR A 43 13.99 -3.02 -12.43
CA THR A 43 15.07 -3.36 -11.50
C THR A 43 14.74 -4.60 -10.66
N VAL A 44 15.78 -5.29 -10.16
CA VAL A 44 15.61 -6.46 -9.27
C VAL A 44 14.70 -6.18 -8.06
N PRO A 45 14.83 -5.05 -7.34
CA PRO A 45 13.91 -4.71 -6.24
C PRO A 45 12.45 -4.61 -6.69
N ILE A 46 12.18 -4.04 -7.87
CA ILE A 46 10.83 -3.90 -8.43
C ILE A 46 10.24 -5.28 -8.74
N LEU A 47 11.02 -6.17 -9.36
CA LEU A 47 10.56 -7.52 -9.68
C LEU A 47 10.24 -8.33 -8.42
N ILE A 48 11.12 -8.29 -7.41
CA ILE A 48 10.87 -8.99 -6.14
C ILE A 48 9.64 -8.40 -5.45
N HIS A 49 9.55 -7.07 -5.35
CA HIS A 49 8.41 -6.38 -4.74
C HIS A 49 7.09 -6.76 -5.41
N LEU A 50 7.03 -6.69 -6.74
CA LEU A 50 5.83 -7.00 -7.51
C LEU A 50 5.43 -8.46 -7.32
N ALA A 51 6.39 -9.40 -7.41
CA ALA A 51 6.13 -10.82 -7.23
C ALA A 51 5.58 -11.13 -5.82
N THR A 52 6.20 -10.59 -4.77
CA THR A 52 5.75 -10.85 -3.40
C THR A 52 4.45 -10.11 -3.06
N ALA A 53 4.23 -8.91 -3.59
CA ALA A 53 2.98 -8.18 -3.43
C ALA A 53 1.80 -8.92 -4.09
N LEU A 54 1.97 -9.39 -5.32
CA LEU A 54 0.96 -10.19 -6.03
C LEU A 54 0.66 -11.50 -5.30
N ALA A 55 1.70 -12.23 -4.88
CA ALA A 55 1.52 -13.45 -4.10
C ALA A 55 0.76 -13.17 -2.79
N ALA A 56 1.09 -12.10 -2.07
CA ALA A 56 0.39 -11.70 -0.85
C ALA A 56 -1.07 -11.28 -1.11
N ALA A 57 -1.33 -10.58 -2.21
CA ALA A 57 -2.67 -10.13 -2.61
C ALA A 57 -3.55 -11.34 -2.95
N LEU A 58 -3.02 -12.32 -3.68
CA LEU A 58 -3.76 -13.55 -4.02
C LEU A 58 -3.97 -14.45 -2.81
N LEU A 59 -2.98 -14.57 -1.92
CA LEU A 59 -3.06 -15.43 -0.75
C LEU A 59 -3.99 -14.87 0.34
N GLY A 60 -4.09 -13.55 0.46
CA GLY A 60 -4.85 -12.86 1.50
C GLY A 60 -6.32 -13.30 1.62
N PRO A 61 -7.13 -13.31 0.54
CA PRO A 61 -8.53 -13.76 0.57
C PRO A 61 -8.67 -15.19 1.08
N PHE A 62 -7.80 -16.11 0.64
CA PHE A 62 -7.83 -17.49 1.13
C PHE A 62 -7.63 -17.55 2.65
N ILE A 63 -6.73 -16.74 3.21
CA ILE A 63 -6.50 -16.65 4.67
C ILE A 63 -7.67 -15.97 5.39
N LEU A 64 -8.25 -14.94 4.78
CA LEU A 64 -9.34 -14.16 5.36
C LEU A 64 -10.69 -14.89 5.34
N LEU A 65 -10.90 -15.83 4.43
CA LEU A 65 -12.16 -16.59 4.32
C LEU A 65 -12.11 -17.96 5.04
N ARG A 66 -10.93 -18.58 5.15
CA ARG A 66 -10.80 -19.91 5.77
C ARG A 66 -11.04 -19.92 7.30
N ARG A 67 -11.19 -21.11 7.88
CA ARG A 67 -11.27 -21.32 9.35
C ARG A 67 -10.07 -20.66 10.06
N LYS A 68 -10.33 -19.93 11.15
CA LYS A 68 -9.29 -19.22 11.91
C LYS A 68 -8.71 -20.12 13.01
N GLY A 69 -7.44 -19.89 13.35
CA GLY A 69 -6.77 -20.52 14.50
C GLY A 69 -6.26 -21.96 14.30
N ASP A 70 -6.58 -22.64 13.19
CA ASP A 70 -6.07 -23.97 12.88
C ASP A 70 -4.58 -23.93 12.42
N GLY A 71 -3.92 -25.10 12.35
CA GLY A 71 -2.52 -25.19 11.95
C GLY A 71 -2.25 -24.59 10.56
N ARG A 72 -3.19 -24.82 9.63
CA ARG A 72 -3.15 -24.25 8.27
C ARG A 72 -3.30 -22.72 8.28
N HIS A 73 -4.11 -22.12 9.17
CA HIS A 73 -4.22 -20.66 9.32
C HIS A 73 -2.88 -20.07 9.71
N LYS A 74 -2.23 -20.71 10.69
CA LYS A 74 -0.94 -20.27 11.22
C LYS A 74 0.15 -20.40 10.17
N ALA A 75 0.17 -21.49 9.39
CA ALA A 75 1.13 -21.68 8.31
C ALA A 75 0.97 -20.62 7.22
N LEU A 76 -0.23 -20.48 6.64
CA LEU A 76 -0.50 -19.50 5.58
C LEU A 76 -0.31 -18.06 6.07
N GLY A 77 -0.72 -17.76 7.31
CA GLY A 77 -0.54 -16.45 7.93
C GLY A 77 0.94 -16.07 8.10
N ARG A 78 1.81 -17.03 8.45
CA ARG A 78 3.26 -16.80 8.50
C ARG A 78 3.85 -16.57 7.12
N THR A 79 3.46 -17.37 6.13
CA THR A 79 3.86 -17.18 4.73
C THR A 79 3.46 -15.78 4.24
N TRP A 80 2.20 -15.40 4.46
CA TRP A 80 1.70 -14.08 4.08
C TRP A 80 2.43 -12.94 4.80
N ALA A 81 2.71 -13.08 6.10
CA ALA A 81 3.50 -12.10 6.84
C ALA A 81 4.92 -11.97 6.27
N GLY A 82 5.57 -13.09 5.92
CA GLY A 82 6.87 -13.08 5.25
C GLY A 82 6.84 -12.36 3.91
N LEU A 83 5.83 -12.63 3.07
CA LEU A 83 5.64 -11.93 1.80
C LEU A 83 5.48 -10.42 2.02
N MET A 84 4.66 -10.01 2.98
CA MET A 84 4.47 -8.58 3.31
C MET A 84 5.75 -7.91 3.79
N LEU A 85 6.59 -8.59 4.58
CA LEU A 85 7.89 -8.06 5.01
C LEU A 85 8.85 -7.89 3.83
N VAL A 86 8.91 -8.86 2.90
CA VAL A 86 9.74 -8.75 1.70
C VAL A 86 9.23 -7.64 0.79
N THR A 87 7.92 -7.55 0.56
CA THR A 87 7.28 -6.47 -0.20
C THR A 87 7.63 -5.10 0.39
N ALA A 88 7.43 -4.91 1.69
CA ALA A 88 7.76 -3.64 2.35
C ALA A 88 9.26 -3.36 2.32
N GLY A 89 10.12 -4.34 2.63
CA GLY A 89 11.57 -4.18 2.62
C GLY A 89 12.12 -3.78 1.24
N THR A 90 11.67 -4.46 0.18
CA THR A 90 12.08 -4.16 -1.19
C THR A 90 11.58 -2.80 -1.67
N SER A 91 10.40 -2.35 -1.21
CA SER A 91 9.87 -1.02 -1.57
C SER A 91 10.77 0.13 -1.14
N ILE A 92 11.60 -0.02 -0.10
CA ILE A 92 12.54 1.01 0.36
C ILE A 92 13.54 1.38 -0.76
N PHE A 93 13.85 0.43 -1.63
CA PHE A 93 14.77 0.62 -2.75
C PHE A 93 14.08 1.15 -4.02
N ILE A 94 12.75 1.17 -4.07
CA ILE A 94 11.96 1.60 -5.24
C ILE A 94 11.70 3.10 -5.14
N ARG A 95 12.71 3.89 -5.51
CA ARG A 95 12.69 5.36 -5.38
C ARG A 95 12.83 6.04 -6.72
N SER A 96 12.34 7.27 -6.81
CA SER A 96 12.52 8.13 -7.99
C SER A 96 13.40 9.33 -7.61
N PRO A 97 14.74 9.22 -7.63
CA PRO A 97 15.64 10.32 -7.25
C PRO A 97 15.33 11.61 -8.02
N GLY A 98 15.26 12.74 -7.33
CA GLY A 98 14.87 14.03 -7.91
C GLY A 98 13.35 14.25 -8.05
N ALA A 99 12.54 13.23 -7.74
CA ALA A 99 11.08 13.29 -7.67
C ALA A 99 10.56 12.79 -6.31
N GLY A 100 9.24 12.73 -6.12
CA GLY A 100 8.61 12.38 -4.84
C GLY A 100 8.55 13.55 -3.86
N ILE A 101 8.18 13.25 -2.60
CA ILE A 101 7.88 14.26 -1.58
C ILE A 101 9.09 15.17 -1.40
N ALA A 102 8.97 16.43 -1.82
CA ALA A 102 10.04 17.43 -1.77
C ALA A 102 11.38 16.97 -2.39
N GLY A 103 11.36 16.12 -3.42
CA GLY A 103 12.56 15.63 -4.10
C GLY A 103 13.35 14.54 -3.37
N THR A 104 12.80 13.99 -2.27
CA THR A 104 13.46 12.95 -1.45
C THR A 104 13.63 11.59 -2.15
N GLY A 105 12.98 11.38 -3.29
CA GLY A 105 12.87 10.09 -3.96
C GLY A 105 11.79 9.17 -3.41
N PHE A 106 11.17 9.51 -2.26
CA PHE A 106 10.08 8.77 -1.66
C PHE A 106 8.74 9.41 -2.00
N SER A 107 7.83 8.66 -2.63
CA SER A 107 6.44 9.10 -2.82
C SER A 107 5.56 8.77 -1.63
N PHE A 108 4.37 9.39 -1.53
CA PHE A 108 3.37 9.11 -0.49
C PHE A 108 3.02 7.62 -0.32
N ILE A 109 3.10 6.81 -1.38
CA ILE A 109 2.89 5.35 -1.28
C ILE A 109 3.88 4.68 -0.31
N HIS A 110 5.08 5.24 -0.08
CA HIS A 110 6.06 4.70 0.89
C HIS A 110 5.60 4.83 2.34
N LEU A 111 4.56 5.62 2.64
CA LEU A 111 3.94 5.60 3.96
C LEU A 111 3.34 4.22 4.28
N PHE A 112 2.89 3.47 3.27
CA PHE A 112 2.44 2.09 3.43
C PHE A 112 3.58 1.16 3.83
N THR A 113 4.83 1.45 3.44
CA THR A 113 6.01 0.70 3.87
C THR A 113 6.21 0.83 5.38
N VAL A 114 6.23 2.06 5.89
CA VAL A 114 6.39 2.34 7.33
C VAL A 114 5.23 1.73 8.12
N TRP A 115 4.00 1.95 7.65
CA TRP A 115 2.81 1.36 8.25
C TRP A 115 2.89 -0.17 8.30
N THR A 116 3.28 -0.82 7.20
CA THR A 116 3.37 -2.28 7.12
C THR A 116 4.41 -2.83 8.10
N LEU A 117 5.61 -2.24 8.12
CA LEU A 117 6.70 -2.68 9.00
C LEU A 117 6.37 -2.47 10.48
N ALA A 118 5.54 -1.48 10.83
CA ALA A 118 5.11 -1.26 12.21
C ALA A 118 3.88 -2.11 12.60
N ALA A 119 2.84 -2.11 11.78
CA ALA A 119 1.56 -2.74 12.10
C ALA A 119 1.62 -4.27 12.04
N LEU A 120 2.44 -4.86 11.17
CA LEU A 120 2.52 -6.32 11.04
C LEU A 120 3.10 -6.99 12.30
N PRO A 121 4.23 -6.55 12.89
CA PRO A 121 4.69 -7.07 14.19
C PRO A 121 3.65 -6.90 15.30
N VAL A 122 2.97 -5.75 15.37
CA VAL A 122 1.91 -5.49 16.36
C VAL A 122 0.74 -6.46 16.19
N ALA A 123 0.28 -6.70 14.96
CA ALA A 123 -0.80 -7.62 14.66
C ALA A 123 -0.42 -9.08 15.00
N VAL A 124 0.83 -9.48 14.74
CA VAL A 124 1.35 -10.80 15.10
C VAL A 124 1.50 -10.93 16.62
N TRP A 125 1.96 -9.87 17.31
CA TRP A 125 2.04 -9.85 18.76
C TRP A 125 0.66 -9.99 19.40
N GLY A 126 -0.36 -9.32 18.86
CA GLY A 126 -1.76 -9.48 19.28
C GLY A 126 -2.24 -10.95 19.23
N ALA A 127 -1.83 -11.72 18.23
CA ALA A 127 -2.15 -13.15 18.18
C ALA A 127 -1.43 -13.94 19.28
N ARG A 128 -0.16 -13.60 19.57
CA ARG A 128 0.65 -14.28 20.60
C ARG A 128 0.18 -13.97 22.02
N SER A 129 -0.32 -12.77 22.27
CA SER A 129 -0.84 -12.34 23.57
C SER A 129 -2.31 -12.71 23.80
N GLY A 130 -2.94 -13.42 22.86
CA GLY A 130 -4.36 -13.77 22.92
C GLY A 130 -5.32 -12.61 22.57
N ASN A 131 -4.81 -11.42 22.24
CA ASN A 131 -5.61 -10.30 21.75
C ASN A 131 -5.98 -10.48 20.26
N ILE A 132 -6.95 -11.35 20.02
CA ILE A 132 -7.42 -11.68 18.66
C ILE A 132 -8.08 -10.50 17.96
N ARG A 133 -8.67 -9.55 18.72
CA ARG A 133 -9.24 -8.33 18.14
C ARG A 133 -8.15 -7.46 17.51
N LEU A 134 -7.03 -7.27 18.19
CA LEU A 134 -5.86 -6.55 17.66
C LEU A 134 -5.28 -7.27 16.43
N HIS A 135 -5.10 -8.59 16.51
CA HIS A 135 -4.62 -9.39 15.39
C HIS A 135 -5.53 -9.25 14.16
N ARG A 136 -6.84 -9.47 14.32
CA ARG A 136 -7.81 -9.40 13.23
C ARG A 136 -7.87 -8.02 12.60
N GLY A 137 -7.95 -6.97 13.43
CA GLY A 137 -7.98 -5.59 12.95
C GLY A 137 -6.71 -5.23 12.17
N GLY A 138 -5.53 -5.57 12.71
CA GLY A 138 -4.25 -5.33 12.05
C GLY A 138 -4.09 -6.08 10.73
N MET A 139 -4.42 -7.37 10.69
CA MET A 139 -4.30 -8.18 9.46
C MET A 139 -5.26 -7.71 8.36
N ILE A 140 -6.51 -7.34 8.72
CA ILE A 140 -7.46 -6.77 7.76
C ILE A 140 -6.95 -5.42 7.25
N GLY A 141 -6.50 -4.53 8.16
CA GLY A 141 -5.97 -3.22 7.79
C GLY A 141 -4.76 -3.31 6.86
N LEU A 142 -3.83 -4.23 7.12
CA LEU A 142 -2.68 -4.49 6.26
C LEU A 142 -3.08 -5.02 4.89
N TYR A 143 -4.07 -5.93 4.83
CA TYR A 143 -4.56 -6.45 3.55
C TYR A 143 -5.27 -5.38 2.72
N VAL A 144 -6.12 -4.55 3.35
CA VAL A 144 -6.74 -3.40 2.67
C VAL A 144 -5.67 -2.41 2.21
N GLY A 145 -4.67 -2.13 3.04
CA GLY A 145 -3.53 -1.28 2.70
C GLY A 145 -2.75 -1.80 1.49
N LEU A 146 -2.53 -3.11 1.40
CA LEU A 146 -1.91 -3.75 0.24
C LEU A 146 -2.72 -3.49 -1.05
N LEU A 147 -4.04 -3.64 -1.00
CA LEU A 147 -4.91 -3.41 -2.17
C LEU A 147 -4.94 -1.93 -2.58
N VAL A 148 -5.01 -1.02 -1.60
CA VAL A 148 -4.98 0.43 -1.84
C VAL A 148 -3.64 0.86 -2.43
N ALA A 149 -2.53 0.39 -1.87
CA ALA A 149 -1.19 0.64 -2.40
C ALA A 149 -1.05 0.10 -3.83
N GLY A 150 -1.53 -1.11 -4.10
CA GLY A 150 -1.59 -1.69 -5.44
C GLY A 150 -2.39 -0.82 -6.42
N GLY A 151 -3.58 -0.35 -6.00
CA GLY A 151 -4.39 0.58 -6.80
C GLY A 151 -3.65 1.88 -7.14
N PHE A 152 -2.90 2.45 -6.18
CA PHE A 152 -2.09 3.63 -6.43
C PHE A 152 -0.95 3.40 -7.44
N THR A 153 -0.48 2.16 -7.63
CA THR A 153 0.53 1.86 -8.66
C THR A 153 -0.04 1.88 -10.09
N LEU A 154 -1.37 1.86 -10.21
CA LEU A 154 -2.09 1.81 -11.49
C LEU A 154 -2.56 3.18 -11.98
N ILE A 155 -2.31 4.26 -11.24
CA ILE A 155 -2.65 5.62 -11.70
C ILE A 155 -1.68 6.07 -12.81
N PRO A 156 -2.08 7.04 -13.66
CA PRO A 156 -1.20 7.60 -14.68
C PRO A 156 0.13 8.12 -14.12
N GLY A 157 1.23 7.91 -14.85
CA GLY A 157 2.59 8.30 -14.42
C GLY A 157 3.20 7.41 -13.34
N ARG A 158 2.74 6.16 -13.24
CA ARG A 158 3.38 5.06 -12.51
C ARG A 158 3.73 3.92 -13.46
N LEU A 159 4.84 3.25 -13.17
CA LEU A 159 5.39 2.15 -13.97
C LEU A 159 4.34 1.06 -14.25
N LEU A 160 3.72 0.49 -13.21
CA LEU A 160 2.77 -0.62 -13.40
C LEU A 160 1.53 -0.19 -14.18
N GLY A 161 1.02 1.03 -13.93
CA GLY A 161 -0.06 1.61 -14.72
C GLY A 161 0.29 1.74 -16.20
N GLY A 162 1.47 2.28 -16.52
CA GLY A 162 1.95 2.38 -17.90
C GLY A 162 2.08 1.01 -18.58
N LEU A 163 2.58 -0.01 -17.87
CA LEU A 163 2.68 -1.37 -18.38
C LEU A 163 1.32 -2.04 -18.63
N VAL A 164 0.33 -1.78 -17.77
CA VAL A 164 -1.00 -2.43 -17.86
C VAL A 164 -1.90 -1.74 -18.89
N PHE A 165 -1.85 -0.41 -18.98
CA PHE A 165 -2.80 0.39 -19.75
C PHE A 165 -2.20 1.13 -20.95
N GLY A 166 -0.87 1.19 -21.07
CA GLY A 166 -0.18 1.69 -22.27
C GLY A 166 -0.21 3.21 -22.47
N TRP A 167 -0.39 3.99 -21.40
CA TRP A 167 -0.28 5.46 -21.43
C TRP A 167 1.15 5.97 -21.23
#